data_AF-A0A1I2HUR1-F1
#
_entry.id   AF-A0A1I2HUR1-F1
#
_cell.length_a   1.000
_cell.length_b   1.000
_cell.length_c   1.000
_cell.angle_alpha   90.00
_cell.angle_beta   90.00
_cell.angle_gamma   90.00
#
_symmetry.space_group_name_H-M   'P 1'
#
loop_
_entity.id
_entity.type
_entity.pdbx_description
1 polymer ?
#
loop_
_entity_poly.entity_id
_entity_poly.type
_entity_poly.pdbx_seq_one_letter_code
_entity_poly.pdbx_strand_id
1 'polypeptide(L)'
;MFRWSEIKAHFKIMNPYIAFGFILFFAGIVVGGTNSAFSDYLEQQINALGDVANSLEQSNNPTLAFMVFIFLNNAIKSIFIIYIGAILGIAPIFFLVLNGMVVGFLLQHVAETQGTGDMLTVVLGLLPHGLLEIPAIVIACAYGMKFGVLLLKALGRLIIPGKEAGKSGPEIEYFMIRSVPVVVILTVTLLIAAIIESTVSVWISSL
;
A
#
# COMPACT_ATOMS: atom_id res chain seq x y z
N MET A 1 -21.35 8.68 -10.35
CA MET A 1 -20.04 8.09 -10.02
C MET A 1 -20.10 6.95 -8.99
N PHE A 2 -20.97 7.01 -7.96
CA PHE A 2 -21.02 6.02 -6.86
C PHE A 2 -21.98 4.83 -7.06
N ARG A 3 -22.36 4.48 -8.30
CA ARG A 3 -23.24 3.32 -8.52
C ARG A 3 -22.47 2.02 -8.24
N TRP A 4 -22.95 1.21 -7.29
CA TRP A 4 -22.29 -0.03 -6.87
C TRP A 4 -22.02 -1.03 -8.00
N SER A 5 -22.92 -1.15 -8.97
CA SER A 5 -22.73 -2.01 -10.14
C SER A 5 -21.54 -1.58 -11.01
N GLU A 6 -21.34 -0.27 -11.14
CA GLU A 6 -20.26 0.31 -11.93
C GLU A 6 -18.91 0.20 -11.21
N ILE A 7 -18.90 0.34 -9.88
CA ILE A 7 -17.69 0.14 -9.06
C ILE A 7 -17.23 -1.32 -9.15
N LYS A 8 -18.16 -2.28 -9.00
CA LYS A 8 -17.84 -3.72 -9.12
C LYS A 8 -17.33 -4.07 -10.52
N ALA A 9 -17.96 -3.52 -11.56
CA ALA A 9 -17.49 -3.72 -12.94
C ALA A 9 -16.08 -3.16 -13.14
N HIS A 10 -15.79 -1.96 -12.61
CA HIS A 10 -14.47 -1.36 -12.68
C HIS A 10 -13.41 -2.19 -11.93
N PHE A 11 -13.73 -2.67 -10.73
CA PHE A 11 -12.84 -3.57 -9.98
C PHE A 11 -12.50 -4.84 -10.76
N LYS A 12 -13.48 -5.44 -11.44
CA LYS A 12 -13.25 -6.63 -12.28
C LYS A 12 -12.26 -6.36 -13.42
N ILE A 13 -12.28 -5.16 -14.00
CA ILE A 13 -11.30 -4.73 -15.02
C ILE A 13 -9.90 -4.56 -14.40
N MET A 14 -9.83 -4.18 -13.12
CA MET A 14 -8.59 -3.97 -12.37
C MET A 14 -7.97 -5.27 -11.84
N ASN A 15 -8.69 -6.39 -11.83
CA ASN A 15 -8.21 -7.68 -11.30
C ASN A 15 -6.81 -8.09 -11.76
N PRO A 16 -6.40 -7.95 -13.04
CA PRO A 16 -5.05 -8.29 -13.46
C PRO A 16 -3.97 -7.44 -12.79
N TYR A 17 -4.24 -6.14 -12.59
CA TYR A 17 -3.32 -5.22 -11.93
C TYR A 17 -3.25 -5.49 -10.42
N ILE A 18 -4.38 -5.85 -9.81
CA ILE A 18 -4.45 -6.24 -8.40
C ILE A 18 -3.68 -7.55 -8.17
N ALA A 19 -3.91 -8.56 -9.02
CA ALA A 19 -3.19 -9.83 -8.95
C ALA A 19 -1.68 -9.64 -9.16
N PHE A 20 -1.29 -8.85 -10.16
CA PHE A 20 0.11 -8.48 -10.36
C PHE A 20 0.69 -7.74 -9.15
N GLY A 21 -0.09 -6.85 -8.54
CA GLY A 21 0.30 -6.17 -7.31
C GLY A 21 0.59 -7.14 -6.17
N PHE A 22 -0.30 -8.10 -5.90
CA PHE A 22 -0.04 -9.14 -4.89
C PHE A 22 1.23 -9.94 -5.20
N ILE A 23 1.46 -10.31 -6.46
CA ILE A 23 2.68 -11.01 -6.87
C ILE A 23 3.93 -10.18 -6.54
N LEU A 24 3.94 -8.89 -6.89
CA LEU A 24 5.04 -7.99 -6.58
C LEU A 24 5.27 -7.83 -5.08
N PHE A 25 4.19 -7.71 -4.30
CA PHE A 25 4.27 -7.60 -2.85
C PHE A 25 4.88 -8.85 -2.22
N PHE A 26 4.41 -10.04 -2.59
CA PHE A 26 4.97 -11.30 -2.10
C PHE A 26 6.40 -11.53 -2.57
N ALA A 27 6.73 -11.15 -3.82
CA ALA A 27 8.11 -11.15 -4.28
C ALA A 27 8.99 -10.22 -3.41
N GLY A 28 8.48 -9.03 -3.06
CA GLY A 28 9.11 -8.12 -2.12
C GLY A 28 9.37 -8.76 -0.76
N ILE A 29 8.38 -9.47 -0.19
CA ILE A 29 8.54 -10.21 1.08
C ILE A 29 9.70 -11.21 0.99
N VAL A 30 9.72 -12.03 -0.07
CA VAL A 30 10.79 -13.03 -0.25
C VAL A 30 12.15 -12.33 -0.37
N VAL A 31 12.25 -11.27 -1.17
CA VAL A 31 13.51 -10.52 -1.35
C VAL A 31 13.96 -9.88 -0.03
N GLY A 32 13.07 -9.20 0.70
CA GLY A 32 13.42 -8.53 1.95
C GLY A 32 13.82 -9.49 3.06
N GLY A 33 13.22 -10.68 3.12
CA GLY A 33 13.56 -11.69 4.13
C GLY A 33 14.79 -12.53 3.81
N THR A 34 15.23 -12.61 2.55
CA THR A 34 16.32 -13.52 2.15
C THR A 34 17.57 -12.81 1.61
N ASN A 35 17.44 -11.57 1.16
CA ASN A 35 18.54 -10.86 0.50
C ASN A 35 19.19 -9.84 1.44
N SER A 36 20.42 -10.16 1.87
CA SER A 36 21.22 -9.28 2.73
C SER A 36 21.70 -8.00 2.03
N ALA A 37 21.63 -7.89 0.70
CA ALA A 37 22.05 -6.66 0.00
C ALA A 37 21.19 -5.44 0.37
N PHE A 38 19.99 -5.66 0.91
CA PHE A 38 19.08 -4.60 1.32
C PHE A 38 18.97 -4.45 2.84
N SER A 39 19.71 -5.24 3.64
CA SER A 39 19.59 -5.24 5.10
C SER A 39 19.80 -3.85 5.69
N ASP A 40 20.88 -3.16 5.31
CA ASP A 40 21.24 -1.86 5.90
C ASP A 40 20.18 -0.79 5.59
N TYR A 41 19.61 -0.83 4.39
CA TYR A 41 18.53 0.08 4.00
C TYR A 41 17.23 -0.23 4.74
N LEU A 42 16.86 -1.51 4.84
CA LEU A 42 15.63 -1.93 5.51
C LEU A 42 15.71 -1.71 7.03
N GLU A 43 16.88 -1.91 7.63
CA GLU A 43 17.17 -1.62 9.03
C GLU A 43 17.05 -0.12 9.32
N GLN A 44 17.61 0.74 8.45
CA GLN A 44 17.41 2.19 8.57
C GLN A 44 15.93 2.58 8.53
N GLN A 45 15.12 1.93 7.68
CA GLN A 45 13.69 2.20 7.64
C GLN A 45 12.97 1.77 8.91
N ILE A 46 13.33 0.61 9.48
CA ILE A 46 12.77 0.15 10.77
C ILE A 46 13.19 1.08 11.90
N ASN A 47 14.45 1.50 11.95
CA ASN A 47 14.93 2.42 12.98
C ASN A 47 14.18 3.76 12.91
N ALA A 48 13.97 4.30 11.70
CA ALA A 48 13.16 5.51 11.51
C ALA A 48 11.70 5.31 11.96
N LEU A 49 11.10 4.13 11.72
CA LEU A 49 9.79 3.77 12.24
C LEU A 49 9.79 3.72 13.78
N GLY A 50 10.85 3.15 14.38
CA GLY A 50 11.04 3.08 15.83
C GLY A 50 11.17 4.45 16.49
N ASP A 51 11.93 5.38 15.90
CA ASP A 51 12.06 6.75 16.39
C ASP A 51 10.72 7.50 16.38
N VAL A 52 9.91 7.27 15.34
CA VAL A 52 8.57 7.83 15.26
C VAL A 52 7.64 7.18 16.29
N ALA A 53 7.69 5.85 16.46
CA ALA A 53 6.91 5.15 17.47
C ALA A 53 7.23 5.67 18.89
N ASN A 54 8.51 5.80 19.25
CA ASN A 54 8.96 6.38 20.52
C ASN A 54 8.43 7.79 20.74
N SER A 55 8.38 8.60 19.68
CA SER A 55 7.83 9.97 19.74
C SER A 55 6.31 9.99 19.97
N LEU A 56 5.59 9.02 19.39
CA LEU A 56 4.14 8.88 19.55
C LEU A 56 3.77 8.37 20.94
N GLU A 57 4.58 7.47 21.53
CA GLU A 57 4.41 6.97 22.90
C GLU A 57 4.54 8.07 23.96
N GLN A 58 5.37 9.07 23.72
CA GLN A 58 5.56 10.21 24.63
C GLN A 58 4.44 11.27 24.53
N SER A 59 3.46 11.07 23.64
CA SER A 59 2.35 12.01 23.48
C SER A 59 1.32 11.90 24.62
N ASN A 60 0.52 12.96 24.81
CA ASN A 60 -0.53 12.99 25.84
C ASN A 60 -1.59 11.89 25.69
N ASN A 61 -1.79 11.38 24.47
CA ASN A 61 -2.70 10.28 24.18
C ASN A 61 -2.08 9.38 23.10
N PRO A 62 -1.22 8.41 23.50
CA PRO A 62 -0.49 7.56 22.58
C PRO A 62 -1.40 6.82 21.61
N THR A 63 -2.51 6.26 22.10
CA THR A 63 -3.47 5.51 21.27
C THR A 63 -4.04 6.36 20.15
N LEU A 64 -4.47 7.60 20.45
CA LEU A 64 -4.99 8.52 19.44
C LEU A 64 -3.88 8.99 18.50
N ALA A 65 -2.68 9.24 19.01
CA ALA A 65 -1.52 9.66 18.22
C ALA A 65 -1.14 8.58 17.20
N PHE A 66 -1.03 7.32 17.62
CA PHE A 66 -0.81 6.18 16.73
C PHE A 66 -1.94 6.06 15.69
N MET A 67 -3.21 6.06 16.12
CA MET A 67 -4.35 5.97 15.20
C MET A 67 -4.29 7.03 14.09
N VAL A 68 -4.09 8.29 14.47
CA VAL A 68 -4.03 9.42 13.52
C VAL A 68 -2.80 9.30 12.62
N PHE A 69 -1.65 8.97 13.18
CA PHE A 69 -0.40 8.82 12.43
C PHE A 69 -0.51 7.72 11.37
N ILE A 70 -0.97 6.53 11.74
CA ILE A 70 -1.11 5.39 10.84
C ILE A 70 -2.15 5.70 9.76
N PHE A 71 -3.33 6.16 10.15
CA PHE A 71 -4.39 6.54 9.21
C PHE A 71 -3.90 7.56 8.18
N LEU A 72 -3.31 8.67 8.64
CA LEU A 72 -2.87 9.74 7.73
C LEU A 72 -1.74 9.27 6.83
N ASN A 73 -0.75 8.54 7.35
CA ASN A 73 0.34 8.02 6.53
C ASN A 73 -0.18 7.10 5.43
N ASN A 74 -1.02 6.13 5.77
CA ASN A 74 -1.50 5.15 4.81
C ASN A 74 -2.51 5.75 3.83
N ALA A 75 -3.38 6.66 4.28
CA ALA A 75 -4.29 7.37 3.39
C ALA A 75 -3.55 8.27 2.40
N ILE A 76 -2.59 9.08 2.88
CA ILE A 76 -1.80 9.98 2.02
C ILE A 76 -0.98 9.15 1.03
N LYS A 77 -0.24 8.13 1.48
CA LYS A 77 0.56 7.26 0.60
C LYS A 77 -0.32 6.58 -0.46
N SER A 78 -1.48 6.05 -0.08
CA SER A 78 -2.40 5.38 -1.01
C SER A 78 -3.00 6.32 -2.05
N ILE A 79 -3.40 7.53 -1.65
CA ILE A 79 -3.92 8.53 -2.60
C ILE A 79 -2.80 9.00 -3.53
N PHE A 80 -1.63 9.27 -2.97
CA PHE A 80 -0.47 9.75 -3.71
C PHE A 80 0.01 8.71 -4.73
N ILE A 81 0.08 7.43 -4.36
CA ILE A 81 0.59 6.38 -5.24
C ILE A 81 -0.31 6.14 -6.46
N ILE A 82 -1.63 6.35 -6.33
CA ILE A 82 -2.58 6.27 -7.45
C ILE A 82 -2.21 7.30 -8.53
N TYR A 83 -1.90 8.54 -8.13
CA TYR A 83 -1.69 9.63 -9.08
C TYR A 83 -0.24 9.75 -9.55
N ILE A 84 0.74 9.48 -8.69
CA ILE A 84 2.15 9.41 -9.12
C ILE A 84 2.41 8.21 -10.05
N GLY A 85 1.47 7.27 -10.14
CA GLY A 85 1.40 6.29 -11.23
C GLY A 85 1.52 6.92 -12.63
N ALA A 86 1.26 8.22 -12.77
CA ALA A 86 1.55 8.99 -13.98
C ALA A 86 3.01 8.88 -14.46
N ILE A 87 3.96 8.57 -13.57
CA ILE A 87 5.36 8.27 -13.91
C ILE A 87 5.45 6.82 -14.43
N LEU A 88 4.66 6.54 -15.48
CA LEU A 88 4.65 5.29 -16.25
C LEU A 88 4.40 4.01 -15.42
N GLY A 89 3.82 4.14 -14.23
CA GLY A 89 3.53 3.03 -13.34
C GLY A 89 4.74 2.47 -12.58
N ILE A 90 5.93 3.08 -12.74
CA ILE A 90 7.16 2.62 -12.09
C ILE A 90 7.11 2.85 -10.58
N ALA A 91 6.67 4.04 -10.16
CA ALA A 91 6.58 4.38 -8.74
C ALA A 91 5.67 3.42 -7.93
N PRO A 92 4.45 3.08 -8.39
CA PRO A 92 3.63 2.04 -7.77
C PRO A 92 4.30 0.66 -7.64
N ILE A 93 5.04 0.22 -8.67
CA ILE A 93 5.74 -1.08 -8.65
C ILE A 93 6.82 -1.05 -7.56
N PHE A 94 7.66 -0.03 -7.57
CA PHE A 94 8.74 0.12 -6.60
C PHE A 94 8.21 0.25 -5.17
N PHE A 95 7.18 1.06 -4.98
CA PHE A 95 6.52 1.22 -3.68
C PHE A 95 6.01 -0.13 -3.15
N LEU A 96 5.38 -0.93 -3.99
CA LEU A 96 4.81 -2.21 -3.56
C LEU A 96 5.88 -3.25 -3.21
N VAL A 97 6.97 -3.30 -4.00
CA VAL A 97 8.12 -4.15 -3.72
C VAL A 97 8.79 -3.73 -2.41
N LEU A 98 9.04 -2.43 -2.20
CA LEU A 98 9.63 -1.93 -0.95
C LEU A 98 8.77 -2.23 0.28
N ASN A 99 7.45 -2.02 0.21
CA ASN A 99 6.56 -2.36 1.32
C ASN A 99 6.60 -3.86 1.61
N GLY A 100 6.64 -4.71 0.57
CA GLY A 100 6.84 -6.14 0.73
C GLY A 100 8.19 -6.47 1.40
N MET A 101 9.27 -5.83 0.97
CA MET A 101 10.62 -6.04 1.52
C MET A 101 10.71 -5.67 2.99
N VAL A 102 10.11 -4.54 3.41
CA VAL A 102 10.07 -4.14 4.82
C VAL A 102 9.35 -5.21 5.66
N VAL A 103 8.21 -5.71 5.20
CA VAL A 103 7.47 -6.80 5.88
C VAL A 103 8.30 -8.08 5.94
N GLY A 104 8.92 -8.48 4.83
CA GLY A 104 9.75 -9.69 4.78
C GLY A 104 10.98 -9.61 5.69
N PHE A 105 11.64 -8.46 5.73
CA PHE A 105 12.79 -8.23 6.60
C PHE A 105 12.40 -8.24 8.08
N LEU A 106 11.28 -7.61 8.44
CA LEU A 106 10.73 -7.67 9.80
C LEU A 106 10.47 -9.12 10.24
N LEU A 107 9.83 -9.93 9.38
CA LEU A 107 9.54 -11.32 9.68
C LEU A 107 10.83 -12.14 9.90
N GLN A 108 11.86 -11.92 9.07
CA GLN A 108 13.15 -12.60 9.21
C GLN A 108 13.89 -12.16 10.48
N HIS A 109 14.00 -10.84 10.70
CA HIS A 109 14.71 -10.28 11.84
C HIS A 109 14.14 -10.78 13.18
N VAL A 110 12.81 -10.87 13.28
CA VAL A 110 12.12 -11.39 14.46
C VAL A 110 12.36 -12.90 14.64
N ALA A 111 12.33 -13.67 13.55
CA ALA A 111 12.62 -15.10 13.59
C ALA A 111 14.05 -15.39 14.09
N GLU A 112 15.01 -14.51 13.79
CA GLU A 112 16.41 -14.63 14.21
C GLU A 112 16.68 -14.15 15.64
N THR A 113 15.97 -13.11 16.11
CA THR A 113 16.28 -12.42 17.39
C THR A 113 15.51 -12.91 18.61
N GLN A 114 14.25 -13.37 18.48
CA GLN A 114 13.38 -13.62 19.64
C GLN A 114 12.96 -15.09 19.84
N GLY A 115 13.39 -16.01 18.98
CA GLY A 115 12.97 -17.42 19.03
C GLY A 115 11.47 -17.60 18.73
N THR A 116 11.05 -18.85 18.50
CA THR A 116 9.68 -19.16 18.03
C THR A 116 8.55 -18.81 19.01
N GLY A 117 8.87 -18.44 20.26
CA GLY A 117 7.88 -18.11 21.31
C GLY A 117 7.27 -16.72 21.17
N ASP A 118 8.05 -15.71 20.78
CA ASP A 118 7.61 -14.30 20.63
C ASP A 118 7.23 -13.93 19.19
N MET A 119 7.45 -14.84 18.24
CA MET A 119 6.95 -14.69 16.87
C MET A 119 5.43 -14.50 16.85
N LEU A 120 4.70 -15.11 17.80
CA LEU A 120 3.26 -14.91 17.94
C LEU A 120 2.93 -13.47 18.35
N THR A 121 3.64 -12.87 19.29
CA THR A 121 3.46 -11.48 19.76
C THR A 121 3.71 -10.47 18.64
N VAL A 122 4.78 -10.68 17.86
CA VAL A 122 5.13 -9.78 16.75
C VAL A 122 4.22 -9.98 15.55
N VAL A 123 3.87 -11.23 15.21
CA VAL A 123 2.87 -11.52 14.18
C VAL A 123 1.50 -10.98 14.62
N LEU A 124 1.14 -11.02 15.90
CA LEU A 124 -0.08 -10.40 16.45
C LEU A 124 0.00 -8.87 16.56
N GLY A 125 1.20 -8.29 16.60
CA GLY A 125 1.44 -6.86 16.49
C GLY A 125 1.38 -6.37 15.04
N LEU A 126 1.88 -7.15 14.07
CA LEU A 126 1.84 -6.87 12.63
C LEU A 126 0.54 -7.29 11.92
N LEU A 127 -0.16 -8.30 12.43
CA LEU A 127 -1.44 -8.81 11.89
C LEU A 127 -2.58 -7.79 11.85
N PRO A 128 -2.78 -6.92 12.87
CA PRO A 128 -3.81 -5.90 12.86
C PRO A 128 -3.58 -4.90 11.72
N HIS A 129 -2.31 -4.56 11.47
CA HIS A 129 -1.87 -3.66 10.41
C HIS A 129 -2.12 -4.28 9.02
N GLY A 130 -1.70 -5.53 8.81
CA GLY A 130 -1.61 -6.10 7.47
C GLY A 130 -2.94 -6.45 6.80
N LEU A 131 -3.99 -6.80 7.55
CA LEU A 131 -5.17 -7.45 6.95
C LEU A 131 -5.99 -6.50 6.06
N LEU A 132 -6.18 -5.25 6.48
CA LEU A 132 -6.91 -4.25 5.70
C LEU A 132 -5.97 -3.32 4.92
N GLU A 133 -4.77 -3.05 5.43
CA GLU A 133 -3.84 -2.13 4.79
C GLU A 133 -3.13 -2.73 3.59
N ILE A 134 -2.72 -4.01 3.64
CA ILE A 134 -2.04 -4.65 2.49
C ILE A 134 -2.98 -4.69 1.27
N PRO A 135 -4.25 -5.14 1.39
CA PRO A 135 -5.18 -5.05 0.26
C PRO A 135 -5.40 -3.62 -0.22
N ALA A 136 -5.50 -2.65 0.69
CA ALA A 136 -5.69 -1.24 0.33
C ALA A 136 -4.49 -0.67 -0.46
N ILE A 137 -3.27 -0.94 0.00
CA ILE A 137 -2.02 -0.54 -0.66
C ILE A 137 -1.89 -1.22 -2.03
N VAL A 138 -2.18 -2.52 -2.13
CA VAL A 138 -2.15 -3.26 -3.39
C VAL A 138 -3.16 -2.68 -4.39
N ILE A 139 -4.38 -2.38 -3.95
CA ILE A 139 -5.41 -1.75 -4.79
C ILE A 139 -4.94 -0.35 -5.23
N ALA A 140 -4.42 0.48 -4.32
CA ALA A 140 -3.90 1.79 -4.65
C ALA A 140 -2.79 1.72 -5.71
N CYS A 141 -1.83 0.80 -5.54
CA CYS A 141 -0.77 0.57 -6.51
C CYS A 141 -1.29 0.03 -7.83
N ALA A 142 -2.29 -0.85 -7.82
CA ALA A 142 -2.93 -1.37 -9.03
C ALA A 142 -3.56 -0.24 -9.86
N TYR A 143 -4.24 0.71 -9.20
CA TYR A 143 -4.76 1.91 -9.85
C TYR A 143 -3.63 2.81 -10.38
N GLY A 144 -2.55 3.01 -9.62
CA GLY A 144 -1.37 3.73 -10.09
C GLY A 144 -0.71 3.09 -11.33
N MET A 145 -0.54 1.77 -11.33
CA MET A 145 -0.01 1.02 -12.48
C MET A 145 -0.91 1.15 -13.70
N LYS A 146 -2.23 1.05 -13.51
CA LYS A 146 -3.20 1.27 -14.59
C LYS A 146 -3.09 2.67 -15.17
N PHE A 147 -2.95 3.68 -14.31
CA PHE A 147 -2.79 5.06 -14.75
C PHE A 147 -1.52 5.24 -15.58
N GLY A 148 -0.40 4.66 -15.13
CA GLY A 148 0.86 4.64 -15.88
C GLY A 148 0.73 4.00 -17.26
N VAL A 149 0.03 2.86 -17.37
CA VAL A 149 -0.24 2.21 -18.66
C VAL A 149 -1.12 3.07 -19.58
N LEU A 150 -2.11 3.77 -19.02
CA LEU A 150 -2.95 4.69 -19.82
C LEU A 150 -2.12 5.85 -20.38
N LEU A 151 -1.21 6.42 -19.59
CA LEU A 151 -0.32 7.48 -20.07
C LEU A 151 0.73 6.96 -21.07
N LEU A 152 1.31 5.78 -20.84
CA LEU A 152 2.20 5.13 -21.83
C LEU A 152 1.51 4.93 -23.18
N LYS A 153 0.25 4.47 -23.16
CA LYS A 153 -0.56 4.34 -24.38
C LYS A 153 -0.82 5.68 -25.03
N ALA A 154 -1.12 6.72 -24.25
CA ALA A 154 -1.32 8.07 -24.77
C ALA A 154 -0.04 8.62 -25.43
N LEU A 155 1.12 8.47 -24.79
CA LEU A 155 2.42 8.90 -25.31
C LEU A 155 2.83 8.12 -26.56
N GLY A 156 2.71 6.80 -26.57
CA GLY A 156 3.04 5.97 -27.73
C GLY A 156 2.20 6.29 -28.97
N ARG A 157 0.93 6.69 -28.77
CA ARG A 157 0.03 7.14 -29.85
C ARG A 157 0.37 8.53 -30.39
N LEU A 158 1.01 9.39 -29.58
CA LEU A 158 1.53 10.68 -30.03
C LEU A 158 2.73 10.50 -30.98
N ILE A 159 3.56 9.47 -30.73
CA ILE A 159 4.78 9.18 -31.49
C ILE A 159 4.48 8.41 -32.79
N ILE A 160 3.43 7.57 -32.81
CA ILE A 160 3.04 6.77 -33.99
C ILE A 160 1.63 7.16 -34.45
N PRO A 161 1.49 8.20 -35.29
CA PRO A 161 0.19 8.65 -35.79
C PRO A 161 -0.37 7.64 -36.80
N GLY A 162 -1.40 6.88 -36.40
CA GLY A 162 -2.04 5.90 -37.29
C GLY A 162 -3.09 4.99 -36.65
N LYS A 163 -3.13 4.88 -35.31
CA LYS A 163 -4.19 4.16 -34.58
C LYS A 163 -5.04 5.14 -33.76
N GLU A 164 -6.26 5.41 -34.24
CA GLU A 164 -7.38 6.03 -33.52
C GLU A 164 -7.00 7.18 -32.55
N ALA A 165 -6.57 8.31 -33.09
CA ALA A 165 -6.10 9.50 -32.36
C ALA A 165 -7.14 10.19 -31.44
N GLY A 166 -8.36 9.64 -31.28
CA GLY A 166 -9.45 10.26 -30.52
C GLY A 166 -9.87 9.56 -29.21
N LYS A 167 -9.32 8.39 -28.86
CA LYS A 167 -9.87 7.57 -27.76
C LYS A 167 -9.09 7.60 -26.43
N SER A 168 -7.88 8.17 -26.39
CA SER A 168 -7.05 8.17 -25.15
C SER A 168 -7.58 9.12 -24.07
N GLY A 169 -8.11 10.29 -24.46
CA GLY A 169 -8.68 11.27 -23.52
C GLY A 169 -9.88 10.71 -22.75
N PRO A 170 -10.90 10.16 -23.44
CA PRO A 170 -12.06 9.55 -22.78
C PRO A 170 -11.71 8.37 -21.85
N GLU A 171 -10.70 7.55 -22.20
CA GLU A 171 -10.24 6.45 -21.34
C GLU A 171 -9.60 6.95 -20.03
N ILE A 172 -8.76 7.99 -20.11
CA ILE A 172 -8.13 8.61 -18.95
C ILE A 172 -9.19 9.32 -18.09
N GLU A 173 -10.08 10.10 -18.71
CA GLU A 173 -11.17 10.78 -18.02
C GLU A 173 -12.06 9.78 -17.28
N TYR A 174 -12.46 8.69 -17.95
CA TYR A 174 -13.23 7.62 -17.33
C TYR A 174 -12.49 7.01 -16.13
N PHE A 175 -11.19 6.75 -16.27
CA PHE A 175 -10.37 6.24 -15.16
C PHE A 175 -10.33 7.24 -13.99
N MET A 176 -10.11 8.53 -14.25
CA MET A 176 -10.06 9.56 -13.20
C MET A 176 -11.39 9.72 -12.46
N ILE A 177 -12.52 9.69 -13.19
CA ILE A 177 -13.85 9.73 -12.56
C ILE A 177 -14.08 8.47 -11.69
N ARG A 178 -13.51 7.32 -12.09
CA ARG A 178 -13.62 6.05 -11.35
C ARG A 178 -12.60 5.87 -10.25
N SER A 179 -11.50 6.62 -10.24
CA SER A 179 -10.54 6.60 -9.13
C SER A 179 -11.11 7.32 -7.89
N VAL A 180 -11.97 8.33 -8.05
CA VAL A 180 -12.60 9.05 -6.93
C VAL A 180 -13.35 8.14 -5.96
N PRO A 181 -14.34 7.30 -6.38
CA PRO A 181 -15.03 6.41 -5.44
C PRO A 181 -14.09 5.39 -4.81
N VAL A 182 -13.01 5.02 -5.50
CA VAL A 182 -12.00 4.08 -4.99
C VAL A 182 -11.16 4.74 -3.91
N VAL A 183 -10.74 5.98 -4.11
CA VAL A 183 -10.06 6.78 -3.07
C VAL A 183 -10.95 6.88 -1.83
N VAL A 184 -12.24 7.17 -1.98
CA VAL A 184 -13.18 7.21 -0.84
C VAL A 184 -13.25 5.86 -0.14
N ILE A 185 -13.40 4.76 -0.87
CA ILE A 185 -13.42 3.40 -0.30
C ILE A 185 -12.12 3.10 0.44
N LEU A 186 -10.96 3.37 -0.18
CA LEU A 186 -9.66 3.13 0.42
C LEU A 186 -9.47 3.95 1.70
N THR A 187 -9.81 5.24 1.68
CA THR A 187 -9.71 6.10 2.88
C THR A 187 -10.60 5.58 4.01
N VAL A 188 -11.84 5.18 3.71
CA VAL A 188 -12.74 4.61 4.73
C VAL A 188 -12.21 3.27 5.25
N THR A 189 -11.70 2.39 4.37
CA THR A 189 -11.11 1.11 4.77
C THR A 189 -9.87 1.31 5.65
N LEU A 190 -9.00 2.27 5.32
CA LEU A 190 -7.80 2.59 6.10
C LEU A 190 -8.15 3.26 7.43
N LEU A 191 -9.23 4.04 7.49
CA LEU A 191 -9.73 4.57 8.76
C LEU A 191 -10.21 3.43 9.67
N ILE A 192 -10.98 2.48 9.11
CA ILE A 192 -11.42 1.29 9.85
C ILE A 192 -10.21 0.47 10.32
N ALA A 193 -9.20 0.30 9.46
CA ALA A 193 -7.96 -0.37 9.80
C ALA A 193 -7.28 0.28 11.01
N ALA A 194 -7.05 1.59 10.96
CA ALA A 194 -6.41 2.34 12.05
C ALA A 194 -7.22 2.30 13.37
N ILE A 195 -8.56 2.29 13.29
CA ILE A 195 -9.41 2.15 14.49
C ILE A 195 -9.23 0.75 15.09
N ILE A 196 -9.38 -0.31 14.29
CA ILE A 196 -9.22 -1.70 14.74
C ILE A 196 -7.84 -1.86 15.37
N GLU A 197 -6.81 -1.41 14.68
CA GLU A 197 -5.44 -1.46 15.12
C GLU A 197 -5.20 -0.72 16.44
N SER A 198 -5.61 0.54 16.56
CA SER A 198 -5.40 1.29 17.81
C SER A 198 -6.09 0.63 19.01
N THR A 199 -7.22 -0.04 18.79
CA THR A 199 -7.91 -0.80 19.84
C THR A 199 -7.23 -2.14 20.16
N VAL A 200 -6.74 -2.85 19.14
CA VAL A 200 -6.08 -4.16 19.29
C VAL A 200 -4.69 -4.00 19.90
N SER A 201 -3.92 -2.99 19.49
CA SER A 201 -2.60 -2.71 20.05
C SER A 201 -2.66 -2.40 21.55
N VAL A 202 -3.65 -1.62 21.98
CA VAL A 202 -3.90 -1.36 23.41
C VAL A 202 -4.23 -2.66 24.15
N TRP A 203 -5.09 -3.51 23.57
CA TRP A 203 -5.44 -4.79 24.17
C TRP A 203 -4.23 -5.72 24.31
N ILE A 204 -3.38 -5.83 23.28
CA ILE A 204 -2.16 -6.64 23.31
C ILE A 204 -1.16 -6.11 24.34
N SER A 205 -0.96 -4.80 24.44
CA SER A 205 -0.07 -4.20 25.44
C SER A 205 -0.54 -4.34 26.90
N SER A 206 -1.82 -4.72 27.10
CA SER A 206 -2.42 -4.90 28.42
C SER A 206 -2.43 -6.35 28.93
N LEU A 207 -1.97 -7.28 28.10
CA LEU A 207 -1.79 -8.71 28.39
C LEU A 207 -0.38 -8.98 28.95
#